data_AF-A0A4V5NGQ0-F1
#
_entry.id   AF-A0A4V5NGQ0-F1
#
_cell.length_a   1.000
_cell.length_b   1.000
_cell.length_c   1.000
_cell.angle_alpha   90.00
_cell.angle_beta   90.00
_cell.angle_gamma   90.00
#
_symmetry.space_group_name_H-M   'P 1'
#
loop_
_entity.id
_entity.type
_entity.pdbx_description
1 polymer ?
#
loop_
_entity_poly.entity_id
_entity_poly.type
_entity_poly.pdbx_seq_one_letter_code
_entity_poly.pdbx_strand_id
1 'polypeptide(L)'
;MSSPAGRGGKVQPAQLSFLAIYNPSLGPTDETFRDQVVFYYSRATVTAKAKRRGKDKEVRRDDELNEQENEKLRQIGLAQGMVDFARSFSNGQPVDSIETEKSRIVLRELEPGWWILAVRVGIGIASQIRS
;
A
#
# COMPACT_ATOMS: atom_id res chain seq x y z
N MET A 1 18.78 -45.45 10.60
CA MET A 1 19.19 -44.11 11.10
C MET A 1 18.27 -43.09 10.47
N SER A 2 17.45 -42.45 11.30
CA SER A 2 16.38 -41.53 10.89
C SER A 2 16.98 -40.14 10.61
N SER A 3 16.81 -39.61 9.41
CA SER A 3 17.20 -38.23 9.09
C SER A 3 16.38 -37.24 9.93
N PRO A 4 16.97 -36.16 10.47
CA PRO A 4 16.22 -35.17 11.22
C PRO A 4 15.38 -34.34 10.25
N ALA A 5 14.06 -34.34 10.44
CA ALA A 5 13.16 -33.44 9.74
C ALA A 5 13.46 -32.00 10.16
N GLY A 6 14.19 -31.26 9.32
CA GLY A 6 14.36 -29.83 9.49
C GLY A 6 13.00 -29.15 9.51
N ARG A 7 12.65 -28.51 10.64
CA ARG A 7 11.53 -27.56 10.72
C ARG A 7 11.85 -26.36 9.84
N GLY A 8 11.61 -26.48 8.54
CA GLY A 8 11.64 -25.36 7.61
C GLY A 8 10.46 -24.44 7.91
N GLY A 9 10.70 -23.37 8.67
CA GLY A 9 9.75 -22.28 8.77
C GLY A 9 9.43 -21.76 7.37
N LYS A 10 8.14 -21.59 7.05
CA LYS A 10 7.73 -21.04 5.75
C LYS A 10 8.21 -19.60 5.67
N VAL A 11 9.27 -19.37 4.89
CA VAL A 11 9.74 -18.03 4.55
C VAL A 11 8.71 -17.39 3.63
N GLN A 12 8.10 -16.29 4.06
CA GLN A 12 7.24 -15.52 3.18
C GLN A 12 8.10 -14.48 2.43
N PRO A 13 8.17 -14.54 1.09
CA PRO A 13 8.94 -13.56 0.33
C PRO A 13 8.33 -12.18 0.50
N ALA A 14 9.15 -11.15 0.30
CA ALA A 14 8.67 -9.77 0.29
C ALA A 14 7.62 -9.60 -0.82
N GLN A 15 6.53 -8.93 -0.49
CA GLN A 15 5.40 -8.74 -1.40
C GLN A 15 5.05 -7.26 -1.47
N LEU A 16 4.59 -6.84 -2.66
CA LEU A 16 3.93 -5.56 -2.83
C LEU A 16 2.65 -5.56 -2.00
N SER A 17 2.54 -4.61 -1.09
CA SER A 17 1.36 -4.44 -0.24
C SER A 17 0.39 -3.45 -0.86
N PHE A 18 0.92 -2.36 -1.39
CA PHE A 18 0.15 -1.27 -1.95
C PHE A 18 0.95 -0.56 -3.05
N LEU A 19 0.27 -0.13 -4.11
CA LEU A 19 0.80 0.68 -5.19
C LEU A 19 -0.25 1.69 -5.65
N ALA A 20 0.15 2.95 -5.81
CA ALA A 20 -0.68 3.98 -6.43
C ALA A 20 0.10 4.81 -7.45
N ILE A 21 -0.64 5.30 -8.44
CA ILE A 21 -0.21 6.36 -9.35
C ILE A 21 -1.19 7.51 -9.14
N TYR A 22 -0.66 8.69 -8.82
CA TYR A 22 -1.48 9.86 -8.55
C TYR A 22 -0.84 11.14 -9.10
N ASN A 23 -1.67 12.14 -9.35
CA ASN A 23 -1.25 13.48 -9.70
C ASN A 23 -2.07 14.51 -8.90
N PRO A 24 -1.44 15.27 -7.98
CA PRO A 24 -2.14 16.26 -7.17
C PRO A 24 -2.91 17.31 -7.96
N SER A 25 -2.46 17.65 -9.19
CA SER A 25 -3.12 18.67 -10.01
C SER A 25 -4.47 18.24 -10.58
N LEU A 26 -4.77 16.94 -10.57
CA LEU A 26 -6.07 16.43 -11.05
C LEU A 26 -7.22 16.66 -10.06
N GLY A 27 -6.90 16.96 -8.80
CA GLY A 27 -7.88 17.19 -7.74
C GLY A 27 -7.37 18.21 -6.73
N PRO A 28 -7.25 19.49 -7.11
CA PRO A 28 -6.58 20.50 -6.29
C PRO A 28 -7.37 20.93 -5.04
N THR A 29 -8.61 20.46 -4.88
CA THR A 29 -9.48 20.78 -3.74
C THR A 29 -9.77 19.53 -2.89
N ASP A 30 -10.21 19.73 -1.65
CA ASP A 30 -10.59 18.64 -0.75
C ASP A 30 -11.74 17.78 -1.34
N GLU A 31 -12.69 18.41 -2.04
CA GLU A 31 -13.81 17.71 -2.68
C GLU A 31 -13.36 16.82 -3.85
N THR A 32 -12.29 17.22 -4.55
CA THR A 32 -11.75 16.55 -5.74
C THR A 32 -10.53 15.69 -5.42
N PHE A 33 -10.14 15.55 -4.15
CA PHE A 33 -8.95 14.80 -3.73
C PHE A 33 -8.93 13.36 -4.25
N ARG A 34 -10.11 12.76 -4.41
CA ARG A 34 -10.28 11.39 -4.96
C ARG A 34 -9.79 11.27 -6.41
N ASP A 35 -9.93 12.34 -7.19
CA ASP A 35 -9.61 12.41 -8.61
C ASP A 35 -8.09 12.47 -8.86
N GLN A 36 -7.32 12.80 -7.82
CA GLN A 36 -5.87 12.76 -7.89
C GLN A 36 -5.34 11.36 -8.18
N VAL A 37 -6.06 10.30 -7.80
CA VAL A 37 -5.55 8.92 -7.86
C VAL A 37 -6.06 8.18 -9.08
N VAL A 38 -5.18 8.00 -10.05
CA VAL A 38 -5.49 7.43 -11.37
C VAL A 38 -5.37 5.90 -11.38
N PHE A 39 -4.49 5.36 -10.53
CA PHE A 39 -4.34 3.93 -10.34
C PHE A 39 -4.16 3.59 -8.86
N TYR A 40 -4.81 2.52 -8.42
CA TYR A 40 -4.68 2.00 -7.06
C TYR A 40 -4.73 0.47 -7.04
N TYR A 41 -3.72 -0.13 -6.42
CA TYR A 41 -3.63 -1.55 -6.15
C TYR A 41 -3.36 -1.76 -4.67
N SER A 42 -4.10 -2.67 -4.03
CA SER A 42 -3.80 -3.14 -2.69
C SER A 42 -3.92 -4.66 -2.62
N ARG A 43 -2.98 -5.32 -1.94
CA ARG A 43 -3.02 -6.76 -1.75
C ARG A 43 -4.25 -7.20 -0.94
N ALA A 44 -4.71 -6.35 -0.01
CA ALA A 44 -5.93 -6.59 0.76
C ALA A 44 -7.18 -6.61 -0.15
N THR A 45 -7.30 -5.67 -1.08
CA THR A 45 -8.45 -5.61 -2.00
C THR A 45 -8.44 -6.77 -3.00
N VAL A 46 -7.26 -7.16 -3.50
CA VAL A 46 -7.14 -8.32 -4.41
C VAL A 46 -7.46 -9.64 -3.70
N THR A 47 -6.95 -9.84 -2.48
CA THR A 47 -7.24 -11.07 -1.71
C THR A 47 -8.70 -11.15 -1.26
N ALA A 48 -9.31 -10.01 -0.89
CA ALA A 48 -10.73 -9.94 -0.59
C ALA A 48 -11.59 -10.28 -1.82
N LYS A 49 -11.29 -9.71 -2.99
CA LYS A 49 -11.99 -10.04 -4.26
C LYS A 49 -11.90 -11.54 -4.60
N ALA A 50 -10.73 -12.17 -4.42
CA ALA A 50 -10.56 -13.61 -4.68
C ALA A 50 -11.41 -14.51 -3.77
N LYS A 51 -11.68 -14.10 -2.53
CA LYS A 51 -12.51 -14.85 -1.56
C LYS A 51 -14.03 -14.70 -1.79
N ARG A 52 -14.47 -13.71 -2.58
CA ARG A 52 -15.88 -13.29 -2.72
C ARG A 52 -16.69 -14.06 -3.79
N ARG A 53 -16.32 -15.30 -4.15
CA ARG A 53 -17.09 -16.17 -5.08
C ARG A 53 -18.41 -16.74 -4.48
N GLY A 54 -18.91 -16.22 -3.36
CA GLY A 54 -20.14 -16.66 -2.69
C GLY A 54 -21.23 -15.58 -2.68
N LYS A 55 -22.47 -15.99 -2.98
CA LYS A 55 -23.69 -15.18 -3.12
C LYS A 55 -24.30 -14.92 -1.74
N ASP A 56 -24.15 -13.69 -1.23
CA ASP A 56 -25.06 -12.97 -0.30
C ASP A 56 -24.24 -11.98 0.55
N LYS A 57 -24.58 -10.68 0.42
CA LYS A 57 -24.27 -9.52 1.30
C LYS A 57 -24.07 -8.26 0.44
N GLU A 58 -25.17 -7.60 0.11
CA GLU A 58 -25.16 -6.32 -0.62
C GLU A 58 -24.94 -5.14 0.34
N VAL A 59 -25.61 -5.12 1.51
CA VAL A 59 -25.50 -4.01 2.48
C VAL A 59 -24.11 -3.92 3.16
N ARG A 60 -23.46 -5.06 3.47
CA ARG A 60 -22.08 -5.05 4.02
C ARG A 60 -21.01 -4.69 2.99
N ARG A 61 -21.38 -4.64 1.70
CA ARG A 61 -20.43 -4.40 0.61
C ARG A 61 -20.09 -2.91 0.53
N ASP A 62 -21.06 -2.04 0.72
CA ASP A 62 -20.88 -0.60 0.53
C ASP A 62 -20.02 -0.01 1.66
N ASP A 63 -20.26 -0.40 2.91
CA ASP A 63 -19.40 -0.01 4.05
C ASP A 63 -17.94 -0.47 3.86
N GLU A 64 -17.73 -1.72 3.44
CA GLU A 64 -16.39 -2.25 3.18
C GLU A 64 -15.69 -1.57 1.99
N LEU A 65 -16.44 -1.17 0.96
CA LEU A 65 -15.89 -0.43 -0.19
C LEU A 65 -15.53 1.00 0.20
N ASN A 66 -16.40 1.66 0.97
CA ASN A 66 -16.15 3.00 1.50
C ASN A 66 -14.94 3.01 2.43
N GLU A 67 -14.77 1.99 3.28
CA GLU A 67 -13.61 1.87 4.15
C GLU A 67 -12.31 1.67 3.36
N GLN A 68 -12.34 0.84 2.31
CA GLN A 68 -11.20 0.67 1.40
C GLN A 68 -10.83 1.95 0.66
N GLU A 69 -11.84 2.72 0.23
CA GLU A 69 -11.64 4.01 -0.43
C GLU A 69 -11.05 5.04 0.55
N ASN A 70 -11.59 5.14 1.77
CA ASN A 70 -11.06 6.03 2.79
C ASN A 70 -9.61 5.68 3.16
N GLU A 71 -9.27 4.40 3.23
CA GLU A 71 -7.89 3.96 3.47
C GLU A 71 -6.95 4.33 2.32
N LYS A 72 -7.40 4.17 1.08
CA LYS A 72 -6.68 4.65 -0.11
C LYS A 72 -6.32 6.14 0.03
N LEU A 73 -7.30 6.98 0.36
CA LEU A 73 -7.09 8.43 0.44
C LEU A 73 -6.14 8.81 1.58
N ARG A 74 -6.27 8.16 2.75
CA ARG A 74 -5.34 8.36 3.88
C ARG A 74 -3.89 8.03 3.50
N GLN A 75 -3.67 6.95 2.75
CA GLN A 75 -2.32 6.55 2.32
C GLN A 75 -1.69 7.56 1.36
N ILE A 76 -2.48 8.11 0.43
CA ILE A 76 -2.02 9.13 -0.51
C ILE A 76 -1.72 10.45 0.21
N GLY A 77 -2.64 10.90 1.07
CA GLY A 77 -2.44 12.14 1.84
C GLY A 77 -1.21 12.06 2.75
N LEU A 78 -0.96 10.92 3.39
CA LEU A 78 0.26 10.70 4.16
C LEU A 78 1.51 10.81 3.28
N ALA A 79 1.52 10.17 2.11
CA ALA A 79 2.67 10.23 1.21
C ALA A 79 2.96 11.65 0.72
N GLN A 80 1.91 12.41 0.37
CA GLN A 80 2.05 13.82 0.00
C GLN A 80 2.63 14.64 1.15
N GLY A 81 2.08 14.52 2.35
CA GLY A 81 2.60 15.19 3.54
C GLY A 81 4.07 14.85 3.82
N MET A 82 4.49 13.59 3.57
CA MET A 82 5.89 13.17 3.72
C MET A 82 6.81 13.78 2.66
N VAL A 83 6.36 13.92 1.40
CA VAL A 83 7.13 14.62 0.35
C VAL A 83 7.35 16.06 0.73
N ASP A 84 6.27 16.76 1.08
CA ASP A 84 6.31 18.19 1.39
C ASP A 84 7.15 18.47 2.63
N PHE A 85 7.01 17.61 3.65
CA PHE A 85 7.86 17.65 4.84
C PHE A 85 9.34 17.52 4.47
N ALA A 86 9.71 16.48 3.73
CA ALA A 86 11.12 16.23 3.44
C ALA A 86 11.74 17.21 2.43
N ARG A 87 10.97 17.73 1.48
CA ARG A 87 11.40 18.81 0.57
C ARG A 87 11.92 20.03 1.33
N SER A 88 11.32 20.30 2.49
CA SER A 88 11.75 21.38 3.39
C SER A 88 13.15 21.18 3.97
N PHE A 89 13.70 19.96 3.94
CA PHE A 89 15.03 19.61 4.46
C PHE A 89 16.05 19.20 3.39
N SER A 90 15.64 19.05 2.13
CA SER A 90 16.46 18.50 1.04
C SER A 90 16.76 19.49 -0.09
N ASN A 91 16.67 20.80 0.16
CA ASN A 91 16.76 21.86 -0.86
C ASN A 91 15.81 21.63 -2.05
N GLY A 92 14.60 21.13 -1.78
CA GLY A 92 13.57 20.88 -2.80
C GLY A 92 13.68 19.54 -3.54
N GLN A 93 14.65 18.68 -3.22
CA GLN A 93 14.74 17.34 -3.83
C GLN A 93 13.69 16.39 -3.23
N PRO A 94 12.88 15.68 -4.03
CA PRO A 94 11.85 14.80 -3.51
C PRO A 94 12.44 13.56 -2.80
N VAL A 95 11.72 13.03 -1.81
CA VAL A 95 12.10 11.79 -1.11
C VAL A 95 12.10 10.63 -2.07
N ASP A 96 13.19 9.86 -2.10
CA ASP A 96 13.33 8.69 -2.95
C ASP A 96 12.77 7.40 -2.28
N SER A 97 13.03 7.23 -0.98
CA SER A 97 12.58 6.06 -0.24
C SER A 97 12.49 6.29 1.26
N ILE A 98 11.49 5.69 1.90
CA ILE A 98 11.36 5.60 3.36
C ILE A 98 11.48 4.14 3.77
N GLU A 99 12.37 3.86 4.71
CA GLU A 99 12.52 2.54 5.31
C GLU A 99 11.89 2.51 6.70
N THR A 100 11.05 1.51 6.94
CA THR A 100 10.54 1.18 8.27
C THR A 100 11.03 -0.23 8.64
N GLU A 101 10.90 -0.59 9.92
CA GLU A 101 11.32 -1.91 10.42
C GLU A 101 10.72 -3.08 9.62
N LYS A 102 9.48 -2.90 9.12
CA LYS A 102 8.70 -3.96 8.46
C LYS A 102 8.39 -3.68 7.00
N SER A 103 8.70 -2.49 6.49
CA SER A 103 8.28 -2.08 5.15
C SER A 103 9.30 -1.15 4.50
N ARG A 104 9.35 -1.16 3.17
CA ARG A 104 10.02 -0.12 2.37
C ARG A 104 8.97 0.59 1.54
N ILE A 105 8.92 1.90 1.65
CA ILE A 105 8.07 2.78 0.85
C ILE A 105 8.98 3.44 -0.18
N VAL A 106 8.61 3.34 -1.44
CA VAL A 106 9.28 4.02 -2.56
C VAL A 106 8.31 5.06 -3.06
N LEU A 107 8.79 6.29 -3.20
CA LEU A 107 8.01 7.38 -3.74
C LEU A 107 8.85 8.09 -4.80
N ARG A 108 8.30 8.19 -6.01
CA ARG A 108 9.04 8.73 -7.16
C ARG A 108 8.13 9.62 -7.98
N GLU A 109 8.67 10.75 -8.40
CA GLU A 109 8.11 11.58 -9.45
C GLU A 109 8.59 11.03 -10.80
N LEU A 110 7.65 10.50 -11.60
CA LEU A 110 7.95 9.93 -12.92
C LEU A 110 8.10 11.03 -13.97
N GLU A 111 7.19 12.00 -13.90
CA GLU A 111 7.10 13.21 -14.71
C GLU A 111 6.60 14.33 -13.79
N PRO A 112 6.78 15.62 -14.14
CA PRO A 112 6.30 16.73 -13.30
C PRO A 112 4.83 16.55 -12.88
N GLY A 113 4.58 16.43 -11.58
CA GLY A 113 3.25 16.22 -11.00
C GLY A 113 2.76 14.76 -11.00
N TRP A 114 3.44 13.82 -11.67
CA TRP A 114 3.06 12.40 -11.70
C TRP A 114 3.88 11.59 -10.72
N TRP A 115 3.18 10.98 -9.77
CA TRP A 115 3.80 10.26 -8.66
C TRP A 115 3.44 8.79 -8.67
N ILE A 116 4.43 7.95 -8.38
CA ILE A 116 4.25 6.54 -8.05
C ILE A 116 4.63 6.31 -6.59
N LEU A 117 3.71 5.69 -5.85
CA LEU A 117 3.87 5.32 -4.45
C LEU A 117 3.76 3.80 -4.33
N ALA A 118 4.83 3.14 -3.90
CA ALA A 118 4.86 1.69 -3.76
C ALA A 118 5.31 1.30 -2.35
N VAL A 119 4.53 0.44 -1.68
CA VAL A 119 4.86 -0.09 -0.36
C VAL A 119 5.11 -1.59 -0.46
N ARG A 120 6.33 -1.98 -0.13
CA ARG A 120 6.74 -3.37 0.06
C ARG A 120 6.72 -3.70 1.55
N VAL A 121 6.10 -4.80 1.94
CA VAL A 121 6.26 -5.36 3.29
C VAL A 121 7.37 -6.42 3.27
N GLY A 122 8.28 -6.32 4.24
CA GLY A 122 9.44 -7.17 4.43
C GLY A 122 9.09 -8.59 4.87
N ILE A 123 10.10 -9.46 4.81
CA ILE A 123 10.01 -10.89 5.09
C ILE A 123 9.61 -11.10 6.54
N GLY A 124 8.47 -11.75 6.75
CA GLY A 124 8.06 -12.30 8.05
C GLY A 124 8.23 -13.80 8.05
N ILE A 125 8.89 -14.35 9.09
CA ILE A 125 8.77 -15.77 9.42
C ILE A 125 7.36 -16.00 9.98
N ALA A 126 6.52 -16.68 9.21
CA ALA A 126 5.22 -17.11 9.71
C ALA A 126 5.46 -18.20 10.77
N SER A 127 5.44 -17.81 12.05
CA SER A 127 5.43 -18.77 13.15
C SER A 127 4.07 -19.47 13.14
N GLN A 128 4.06 -20.69 12.62
CA GLN A 128 2.87 -21.54 12.61
C GLN A 128 2.64 -22.07 14.03
N ILE A 129 2.14 -21.22 14.93
CA ILE A 129 1.63 -21.68 16.23
C ILE A 129 0.20 -22.16 15.98
N ARG A 130 0.06 -23.47 15.75
CA ARG A 130 -1.19 -24.19 16.04
C ARG A 130 -1.11 -24.64 17.49
N SER A 131 -2.10 -24.25 18.30
CA SER A 131 -2.59 -25.05 19.42
C SER A 131 -4.10 -24.94 19.45
#